data_AF-A0A840YSJ0-F1
#
_entry.id   AF-A0A840YSJ0-F1
#
_cell.length_a   1.000
_cell.length_b   1.000
_cell.length_c   1.000
_cell.angle_alpha   90.00
_cell.angle_beta   90.00
_cell.angle_gamma   90.00
#
_symmetry.space_group_name_H-M   'P 1'
#
loop_
_entity.id
_entity.type
_entity.pdbx_description
1 polymer ?
#
loop_
_entity_poly.entity_id
_entity_poly.type
_entity_poly.pdbx_seq_one_letter_code
_entity_poly.pdbx_strand_id
1 'polypeptide(L)' 'MADTFPQTPGGAHLRTVAMPRDANASGDIFGGWTLSQMDLAGATFAVSHSGLRVVTVRIDAVDQGRAAEL' A
#
# COMPACT_ATOMS: atom_id res chain seq x y z
N MET A 1 13.87 -12.31 -16.20
CA MET A 1 12.45 -12.35 -16.57
C MET A 1 11.88 -11.05 -16.04
N ALA A 2 11.56 -10.08 -16.91
CA ALA A 2 10.97 -8.84 -16.44
C ALA A 2 9.55 -9.16 -15.98
N ASP A 3 9.26 -8.96 -14.71
CA ASP A 3 7.92 -9.09 -14.17
C ASP A 3 7.07 -7.95 -14.79
N THR A 4 6.48 -8.23 -15.95
CA THR A 4 5.50 -7.32 -16.57
C THR A 4 4.22 -7.43 -15.75
N PHE A 5 4.07 -6.54 -14.77
CA PHE A 5 2.83 -6.44 -14.03
C PHE A 5 1.70 -5.98 -14.97
N PRO A 6 0.51 -6.58 -14.86
CA PRO A 6 -0.62 -6.17 -15.68
C PRO A 6 -0.92 -4.68 -15.45
N GLN A 7 -0.90 -3.90 -16.51
CA GLN A 7 -1.30 -2.49 -16.52
C GLN A 7 -2.83 -2.44 -16.55
N THR A 8 -3.47 -2.73 -15.41
CA THR A 8 -4.92 -2.69 -15.30
C THR A 8 -5.39 -1.25 -15.04
N PRO A 9 -6.35 -0.71 -15.82
CA PRO A 9 -6.91 0.61 -15.56
C PRO A 9 -7.37 0.73 -14.11
N GLY A 10 -6.88 1.75 -13.40
CA GLY A 10 -7.14 1.97 -11.98
C GLY A 10 -6.12 1.35 -11.02
N GLY A 11 -5.47 0.23 -11.36
CA GLY A 11 -4.43 -0.41 -10.55
C GLY A 11 -4.83 -0.70 -9.09
N ALA A 12 -3.85 -1.06 -8.25
CA ALA A 12 -4.04 -1.15 -6.81
C ALA A 12 -4.12 0.25 -6.19
N HIS A 13 -5.24 0.58 -5.56
CA HIS A 13 -5.46 1.88 -4.93
C HIS A 13 -6.41 1.76 -3.73
N LEU A 14 -6.28 2.67 -2.77
CA LEU A 14 -7.26 2.87 -1.71
C LEU A 14 -7.29 4.33 -1.28
N ARG A 15 -8.40 4.75 -0.68
CA ARG A 15 -8.53 6.07 -0.04
C ARG A 15 -8.94 5.89 1.41
N THR A 16 -8.14 6.44 2.32
CA THR A 16 -8.42 6.46 3.75
C THR A 16 -8.02 7.82 4.33
N VAL A 17 -8.41 8.08 5.57
CA VAL A 17 -8.04 9.27 6.33
C VAL A 17 -7.08 8.85 7.43
N ALA A 18 -5.91 9.47 7.48
CA ALA A 18 -4.97 9.29 8.58
C ALA A 18 -5.46 10.05 9.82
N MET A 19 -5.18 9.51 11.00
CA MET A 19 -5.61 10.08 12.29
C MET A 19 -4.41 10.31 13.21
N PRO A 20 -4.52 11.14 14.26
CA PRO A 20 -3.45 11.37 15.25
C PRO A 20 -2.78 10.12 15.82
N ARG A 21 -3.52 9.01 15.97
CA ARG A 21 -2.96 7.74 16.44
C ARG A 21 -2.04 7.05 15.43
N ASP A 22 -2.13 7.41 14.16
CA ASP A 22 -1.37 6.82 13.06
C ASP A 22 -0.03 7.56 12.87
N ALA A 23 0.23 8.60 13.68
CA ALA A 23 1.48 9.33 13.69
C ALA A 23 2.60 8.56 14.41
N ASN A 24 3.83 8.82 13.98
CA ASN A 24 5.05 8.38 14.64
C ASN A 24 5.47 9.37 15.75
N ALA A 25 6.58 9.11 16.44
CA ALA A 25 7.07 9.95 17.54
C ALA A 25 7.45 11.40 17.13
N SER A 26 7.65 11.66 15.84
CA SER A 26 7.91 12.99 15.28
C SER A 26 6.64 13.76 14.92
N GLY A 27 5.46 13.12 14.98
CA GLY A 27 4.16 13.72 14.64
C GLY A 27 3.73 13.53 13.19
N ASP A 28 4.60 12.97 12.33
CA ASP A 28 4.27 12.62 10.95
C ASP A 28 3.58 11.26 10.87
N ILE A 29 2.91 10.98 9.76
CA ILE A 29 2.35 9.63 9.53
C ILE A 29 3.43 8.56 9.63
N PHE A 30 3.15 7.53 10.42
CA PHE A 30 4.03 6.40 10.59
C PHE A 30 4.16 5.61 9.29
N GLY A 31 5.42 5.40 8.84
CA GLY A 31 5.68 4.69 7.59
C GLY A 31 5.12 3.26 7.56
N GLY A 32 5.09 2.56 8.69
CA GLY A 32 4.49 1.22 8.77
C GLY A 32 2.98 1.23 8.59
N TRP A 33 2.28 2.29 9.03
CA TRP A 33 0.84 2.46 8.75
C TRP A 33 0.63 2.63 7.25
N THR A 34 1.42 3.48 6.58
CA THR A 34 1.36 3.66 5.13
C THR A 34 1.64 2.36 4.38
N LEU A 35 2.60 1.55 4.85
CA LEU A 35 2.87 0.22 4.28
C LEU A 35 1.70 -0.74 4.45
N SER A 36 1.01 -0.73 5.59
CA SER A 36 -0.20 -1.53 5.78
C SER A 36 -1.32 -1.11 4.82
N GLN A 37 -1.47 0.19 4.56
CA GLN A 37 -2.41 0.70 3.58
C GLN A 37 -2.05 0.23 2.15
N MET A 38 -0.77 0.28 1.78
CA MET A 38 -0.29 -0.22 0.50
C MET A 38 -0.57 -1.73 0.32
N ASP A 39 -0.33 -2.53 1.36
CA ASP A 39 -0.61 -3.97 1.35
C ASP A 39 -2.11 -4.26 1.17
N LEU A 40 -2.99 -3.54 1.86
CA LEU A 40 -4.45 -3.66 1.71
C LEU A 40 -4.93 -3.32 0.29
N ALA A 41 -4.38 -2.27 -0.32
CA ALA A 41 -4.69 -1.90 -1.69
C ALA A 41 -4.27 -3.01 -2.67
N GLY A 42 -3.05 -3.53 -2.51
CA GLY A 42 -2.49 -4.62 -3.32
C GLY A 42 -3.29 -5.91 -3.18
N ALA A 43 -3.62 -6.31 -1.94
CA ALA A 43 -4.40 -7.51 -1.66
C ALA A 43 -5.80 -7.43 -2.27
N THR A 44 -6.50 -6.30 -2.10
CA THR A 44 -7.85 -6.09 -2.66
C THR A 44 -7.82 -6.19 -4.19
N PHE A 45 -6.83 -5.57 -4.83
CA PHE A 45 -6.63 -5.66 -6.27
C PHE A 45 -6.33 -7.09 -6.73
N ALA A 46 -5.40 -7.78 -6.06
CA ALA A 46 -4.99 -9.15 -6.42
C ALA A 46 -6.12 -10.17 -6.25
N VAL A 47 -6.93 -10.06 -5.18
CA VAL A 47 -8.14 -10.89 -5.00
C VAL A 47 -9.14 -10.61 -6.12
N SER A 48 -9.39 -9.34 -6.43
CA SER A 48 -10.34 -8.95 -7.49
C SER A 48 -9.92 -9.43 -8.87
N HIS A 49 -8.61 -9.43 -9.15
CA HIS A 49 -8.06 -9.89 -10.42
C HIS A 49 -8.00 -11.41 -10.54
N SER A 50 -7.64 -12.12 -9.46
CA SER A 50 -7.43 -13.58 -9.49
C SER A 50 -8.67 -14.41 -9.17
N GLY A 51 -9.63 -13.85 -8.41
CA GLY A 51 -10.77 -14.61 -7.86
C GLY A 51 -10.38 -15.63 -6.80
N LEU A 52 -9.15 -15.58 -6.28
CA LEU A 52 -8.59 -16.57 -5.34
C LEU A 52 -8.14 -15.90 -4.04
N ARG A 53 -7.81 -16.74 -3.05
CA ARG A 53 -7.09 -16.29 -1.86
C ARG A 53 -5.64 -16.01 -2.23
N VAL A 54 -5.16 -14.83 -1.87
CA VAL A 54 -3.80 -14.36 -2.15
C VAL A 54 -3.07 -14.03 -0.86
N VAL A 55 -1.73 -14.02 -0.92
CA VAL A 55 -0.85 -13.57 0.16
C VAL A 55 0.27 -12.72 -0.44
N THR A 56 0.76 -11.75 0.32
CA THR A 56 1.90 -10.93 -0.08
C THR A 56 3.19 -11.73 0.10
N VAL A 57 3.88 -12.04 -1.00
CA VAL A 57 5.12 -12.83 -0.98
C VAL A 57 6.35 -11.94 -0.77
N ARG A 58 6.37 -10.78 -1.41
CA ARG A 58 7.45 -9.81 -1.34
C ARG A 58 6.94 -8.40 -1.60
N ILE A 59 7.67 -7.42 -1.09
CA ILE A 59 7.58 -6.03 -1.50
C ILE A 59 8.96 -5.68 -2.08
N ASP A 60 9.01 -5.33 -3.37
CA ASP A 60 10.27 -5.17 -4.10
C ASP A 60 11.05 -3.92 -3.70
N ALA A 61 10.36 -2.79 -3.62
CA ALA A 61 10.93 -1.53 -3.18
C ALA A 61 9.84 -0.64 -2.59
N VAL A 62 10.23 0.16 -1.61
CA VAL A 62 9.39 1.21 -1.06
C VAL A 62 10.27 2.45 -0.97
N ASP A 63 9.94 3.43 -1.78
CA ASP A 63 10.58 4.75 -1.76
C ASP A 63 9.57 5.75 -1.21
N GLN A 64 9.78 6.19 0.04
CA GLN A 64 8.89 7.12 0.72
C GLN A 64 9.45 8.54 0.57
N GLY A 65 8.60 9.42 0.04
CA GLY A 65 8.91 10.84 -0.10
C GLY A 65 8.81 11.60 1.22
N ARG A 66 8.51 12.89 1.14
CA ARG A 66 8.37 13.74 2.32
C ARG A 66 7.31 13.21 3.28
N ALA A 67 7.57 13.46 4.55
CA ALA A 67 6.63 13.23 5.62
C ALA A 67 5.28 13.90 5.31
N ALA A 68 4.20 13.16 5.60
CA ALA A 68 2.85 13.68 5.56
C ALA A 68 2.46 14.12 6.97
N GLU A 69 2.00 15.36 7.09
CA GLU A 69 1.42 15.92 8.30
C GLU A 69 -0.08 15.57 8.37
N LEU A 70 -0.62 15.56 9.59
CA LEU A 70 -2.04 15.36 9.88
C LEU A 70 -2.85 16.66 9.80
#